data_AF-A0A6V8ERL9-F1
#
_entry.id   AF-A0A6V8ERL9-F1
#
_cell.length_a   1.000
_cell.length_b   1.000
_cell.length_c   1.000
_cell.angle_alpha   90.00
_cell.angle_beta   90.00
_cell.angle_gamma   90.00
#
_symmetry.space_group_name_H-M   'P 1'
#
loop_
_entity.id
_entity.type
_entity.pdbx_description
1 polymer ?
#
loop_
_entity_poly.entity_id
_entity_poly.type
_entity_poly.pdbx_seq_one_letter_code
_entity_poly.pdbx_strand_id
1 'polypeptide(L)'
;MLATAFSGCLSSDETEPDSDPELDDWNVFYVQSESELPTCGSDQEGRLYYVAGDSSFQTCSDNTWTTVDLTGPQGATGAQGP
;
A
#
# COMPACT_ATOMS: atom_id res chain seq x y z
N MET A 1 -31.32 -6.96 -46.75
CA MET A 1 -30.15 -6.23 -46.20
C MET A 1 -30.50 -5.88 -44.76
N LEU A 2 -29.83 -6.47 -43.77
CA LEU A 2 -30.04 -6.12 -42.36
C LEU A 2 -29.36 -4.77 -42.09
N ALA A 3 -30.14 -3.75 -41.73
CA ALA A 3 -29.63 -2.45 -41.30
C ALA A 3 -29.32 -2.51 -39.80
N THR A 4 -28.05 -2.51 -39.45
CA THR A 4 -27.56 -2.29 -38.08
C THR A 4 -27.81 -0.83 -37.68
N ALA A 5 -28.64 -0.62 -36.66
CA ALA A 5 -28.79 0.68 -36.01
C ALA A 5 -27.69 0.85 -34.95
N PHE A 6 -26.72 1.74 -35.20
CA PHE A 6 -25.86 2.27 -34.14
C PHE A 6 -26.65 3.37 -33.41
N SER A 7 -27.19 3.05 -32.24
CA SER A 7 -27.66 4.08 -31.29
C SER A 7 -26.44 4.77 -30.68
N GLY A 8 -26.05 5.90 -31.27
CA GLY A 8 -25.20 6.89 -30.62
C GLY A 8 -26.07 7.92 -29.90
N CYS A 9 -26.07 7.90 -28.57
CA CYS A 9 -26.44 9.07 -27.78
C CYS A 9 -25.15 9.78 -27.37
N LEU A 10 -24.87 10.91 -28.00
CA LEU A 10 -24.02 11.95 -27.44
C LEU A 10 -24.94 12.93 -26.71
N SER A 11 -24.82 13.05 -25.38
CA SER A 11 -25.00 14.33 -24.69
C SER A 11 -24.49 14.22 -23.25
N SER A 12 -23.30 14.79 -23.08
CA SER A 12 -22.80 15.54 -21.92
C SER A 12 -23.48 15.34 -20.57
N ASP A 13 -22.80 14.59 -19.71
CA ASP A 13 -22.53 15.07 -18.35
C ASP A 13 -21.01 14.99 -18.19
N GLU A 14 -20.36 16.15 -18.15
CA GLU A 14 -18.99 16.29 -17.64
C GLU A 14 -19.04 15.95 -16.15
N THR A 15 -19.12 14.66 -15.84
CA THR A 15 -18.54 14.19 -14.59
C THR A 15 -17.04 14.29 -14.83
N GLU A 16 -16.44 15.43 -14.44
CA GLU A 16 -15.01 15.47 -14.13
C GLU A 16 -14.72 14.16 -13.40
N PRO A 17 -13.76 13.34 -13.85
CA PRO A 17 -13.41 12.16 -13.10
C PRO A 17 -13.09 12.68 -11.70
N ASP A 18 -13.98 12.37 -10.74
CA ASP A 18 -13.73 12.50 -9.31
C ASP A 18 -12.39 11.81 -9.18
N SER A 19 -11.34 12.63 -9.02
CA SER A 19 -9.95 12.23 -9.24
C SER A 19 -9.83 10.89 -8.57
N ASP A 20 -9.76 9.81 -9.36
CA ASP A 20 -9.48 8.48 -8.84
C ASP A 20 -8.30 8.76 -7.94
N PRO A 21 -8.41 8.65 -6.60
CA PRO A 21 -7.30 8.99 -5.76
C PRO A 21 -6.25 8.05 -6.28
N GLU A 22 -5.28 8.57 -7.06
CA GLU A 22 -4.18 7.79 -7.56
C GLU A 22 -3.75 7.10 -6.29
N LEU A 23 -3.92 5.78 -6.26
CA LEU A 23 -3.49 4.99 -5.12
C LEU A 23 -2.01 5.27 -5.15
N ASP A 24 -1.56 6.30 -4.43
CA ASP A 24 -0.23 6.87 -4.46
C ASP A 24 0.62 5.78 -3.86
N ASP A 25 0.95 4.88 -4.77
CA ASP A 25 1.86 3.76 -4.77
C ASP A 25 2.20 3.35 -3.36
N TRP A 26 1.47 2.39 -2.76
CA TRP A 26 1.58 1.99 -1.34
C TRP A 26 2.99 2.24 -0.80
N ASN A 27 3.22 3.44 -0.25
CA ASN A 27 4.56 4.01 -0.29
C ASN A 27 5.37 3.39 0.85
N VAL A 28 6.05 2.30 0.54
CA VAL A 28 7.06 1.70 1.42
C VAL A 28 8.34 2.49 1.19
N PHE A 29 8.74 3.23 2.22
CA PHE A 29 9.96 4.03 2.16
C PHE A 29 11.15 3.19 2.59
N TYR A 30 12.34 3.54 2.09
CA TYR A 30 13.57 2.85 2.37
C TYR A 30 14.54 3.76 3.13
N VAL A 31 15.17 3.23 4.17
CA VAL A 31 16.31 3.86 4.85
C VAL A 31 17.38 2.81 5.14
N GLN A 32 18.65 3.23 5.25
CA GLN A 32 19.73 2.28 5.50
C GLN A 32 19.79 1.86 6.98
N SER A 33 19.44 2.75 7.91
CA SER A 33 19.44 2.51 9.36
C SER A 33 18.35 3.31 10.08
N GLU A 34 18.02 2.95 11.32
CA GLU A 34 17.01 3.67 12.12
C GLU A 34 17.34 5.17 12.32
N SER A 35 18.62 5.54 12.33
CA SER A 35 19.04 6.95 12.48
C SER A 35 18.67 7.83 11.29
N GLU A 36 18.37 7.22 10.14
CA GLU A 36 17.92 7.91 8.94
C GLU A 36 16.39 8.04 8.88
N LEU A 37 15.67 7.45 9.85
CA LEU A 37 14.22 7.64 9.94
C LEU A 37 13.91 9.11 10.26
N PRO A 38 12.96 9.72 9.55
CA PRO A 38 12.49 11.06 9.88
C PRO A 38 11.80 11.05 11.26
N THR A 39 11.63 12.22 11.85
CA THR A 39 10.87 12.37 13.08
C THR A 39 9.46 11.79 12.90
N CYS A 40 9.06 10.85 13.76
CA CYS A 40 7.71 10.30 13.77
C CYS A 40 6.73 11.37 14.27
N GLY A 41 5.92 11.88 13.35
CA GLY A 41 4.93 12.94 13.55
C GLY A 41 3.69 12.70 12.70
N SER A 42 2.76 13.65 12.70
CA SER A 42 1.49 13.55 11.96
C SER A 42 1.66 13.22 10.47
N ASP A 43 2.75 13.70 9.85
CA ASP A 43 3.03 13.49 8.42
C ASP A 43 3.47 12.05 8.10
N GLN A 44 3.92 11.32 9.12
CA GLN A 44 4.42 9.95 9.04
C GLN A 44 3.51 8.94 9.74
N GLU A 45 2.43 9.38 10.40
CA GLU A 45 1.51 8.50 11.10
C GLU A 45 0.96 7.43 10.16
N GLY A 46 1.07 6.16 10.56
CA GLY A 46 0.65 5.01 9.75
C GLY A 46 1.55 4.67 8.56
N ARG A 47 2.67 5.36 8.37
CA ARG A 47 3.62 5.09 7.28
C ARG A 47 4.57 3.95 7.64
N LEU A 48 4.87 3.11 6.66
CA LEU A 48 5.82 2.00 6.75
C LEU A 48 7.16 2.34 6.13
N TYR A 49 8.24 2.05 6.86
CA TYR A 49 9.62 2.13 6.40
C TYR A 49 10.29 0.77 6.47
N TYR A 50 11.02 0.39 5.44
CA TYR A 50 11.97 -0.72 5.50
C TYR A 50 13.35 -0.20 5.91
N VAL A 51 13.89 -0.74 7.00
CA VAL A 51 15.23 -0.44 7.50
C VAL A 51 16.17 -1.57 7.08
N ALA A 52 17.00 -1.31 6.07
CA ALA A 52 17.80 -2.37 5.46
C ALA A 52 18.90 -2.93 6.37
N GLY A 53 19.48 -2.10 7.24
CA GLY A 53 20.49 -2.53 8.21
C GLY A 53 19.97 -3.61 9.17
N ASP A 54 18.70 -3.53 9.53
CA ASP A 54 18.04 -4.45 10.46
C ASP A 54 17.15 -5.49 9.74
N SER A 55 17.01 -5.36 8.42
CA SER A 55 16.12 -6.19 7.61
C SER A 55 14.69 -6.25 8.15
N SER A 56 14.19 -5.12 8.67
CA SER A 56 12.92 -5.02 9.39
C SER A 56 12.05 -3.89 8.84
N PHE A 57 10.75 -3.95 9.13
CA PHE A 57 9.81 -2.85 8.86
C PHE A 57 9.56 -2.07 10.14
N GLN A 58 9.47 -0.74 10.05
CA GLN A 58 9.11 0.17 11.12
C GLN A 58 7.83 0.90 10.73
N THR A 59 6.94 1.11 11.68
CA THR A 59 5.73 1.93 11.54
C THR A 59 5.76 3.06 12.54
N CYS A 60 5.30 4.24 12.12
CA CYS A 60 5.14 5.39 13.02
C CYS A 60 3.73 5.36 13.59
N SER A 61 3.64 5.32 14.93
CA SER A 61 2.39 5.45 15.65
C SER A 61 2.63 6.13 16.99
N ASP A 62 1.72 7.03 17.40
CA ASP A 62 1.82 7.77 18.66
C ASP A 62 3.18 8.45 18.84
N ASN A 63 3.67 9.12 17.77
CA ASN A 63 4.98 9.78 17.72
C ASN A 63 6.19 8.88 17.98
N THR A 64 6.02 7.56 17.87
CA THR A 64 7.09 6.56 18.08
C THR A 64 7.23 5.63 16.88
N TRP A 65 8.47 5.34 16.49
CA TRP A 65 8.77 4.26 15.55
C TRP A 65 8.75 2.92 16.27
N THR A 66 7.97 1.97 15.74
CA THR A 66 7.88 0.60 16.28
C THR A 66 8.13 -0.42 15.18
N THR A 67 8.91 -1.45 15.48
CA THR A 67 9.17 -2.54 14.54
C THR A 67 7.92 -3.39 14.34
N VAL A 68 7.61 -3.69 13.08
CA VAL A 68 6.50 -4.55 12.67
C VAL A 68 6.99 -5.99 12.58
N ASP A 69 6.44 -6.85 13.43
CA ASP A 69 6.68 -8.28 13.36
C ASP A 69 5.83 -8.90 12.24
N LEU A 70 6.50 -9.30 11.16
CA LEU A 70 5.89 -10.03 10.05
C LEU A 70 5.96 -11.55 10.23
N THR A 71 6.52 -12.03 11.34
CA THR A 71 6.54 -13.46 11.64
C THR A 71 5.20 -13.90 12.19
N GLY A 72 4.66 -14.95 11.58
CA GLY A 72 3.46 -15.62 12.05
C GLY A 72 3.80 -16.91 12.79
N PRO A 73 2.81 -17.51 13.47
CA PRO A 73 2.94 -18.89 13.95
C PRO A 73 3.30 -19.84 12.82
N GLN A 74 4.02 -20.92 13.16
CA GLN A 74 4.27 -22.00 12.22
C GLN A 74 2.94 -22.57 11.68
N GLY A 75 2.89 -22.81 10.37
CA GLY A 75 1.75 -23.49 9.73
C GLY A 75 1.60 -24.94 10.18
N ALA A 76 0.41 -25.52 9.96
CA ALA A 76 0.16 -26.92 10.25
C ALA A 76 1.08 -27.85 9.43
N THR A 77 1.47 -28.99 10.01
CA THR A 77 2.19 -30.05 9.30
C THR A 77 1.37 -30.53 8.09
N GLY A 78 2.03 -30.69 6.94
CA GLY A 78 1.40 -31.22 5.73
C GLY A 78 0.95 -32.68 5.87
N ALA A 79 0.05 -33.11 5.00
CA ALA A 79 -0.40 -34.50 4.93
C ALA A 79 0.78 -35.45 4.61
N GLN A 80 0.72 -36.68 5.13
CA GLN A 80 1.66 -37.73 4.76
C GLN A 80 1.50 -38.09 3.27
N GLY A 81 2.63 -38.23 2.56
CA GLY A 81 2.66 -38.63 1.15
C GLY A 81 2.19 -40.08 0.91
N PRO A 82 1.90 -40.45 -0.34
CA PRO A 82 1.43 -41.79 -0.72
C PRO A 82 2.48 -42.89 -0.52
#